data_AF-A0A257SS74-F1
#
_entry.id   AF-A0A257SS74-F1
#
_cell.length_a   1.000
_cell.length_b   1.000
_cell.length_c   1.000
_cell.angle_alpha   90.00
_cell.angle_beta   90.00
_cell.angle_gamma   90.00
#
_symmetry.space_group_name_H-M   'P 1'
#
loop_
_entity.id
_entity.type
_entity.pdbx_description
1 polymer ?
#
loop_
_entity_poly.entity_id
_entity_poly.type
_entity_poly.pdbx_seq_one_letter_code
_entity_poly.pdbx_strand_id
1 'polypeptide(L)'
;MSAKILKWMGLMLSAAVAGSAHAGAIFITGHDSDEHNNSAYMAAGLDFVNFGTASTAAGRSGKTVGYIGVNLGSSPSAITSAGYSASFFNPNAAGIAAALAGGFDTVMVGSGGFSSAQSALAGAAAQFATYFNAGGSLYVNTDQGFGQSWYDFVPSFGTTTNNTISTSGVFAPTTAGLGIGLTDPVVDADITHSFYDGVDTSLFTIFEVTDSPTFGNNNGKPVAFGARSIGIGGGGFTGGTPSVPEPATLVLMGIALLGWGAARRYGTARSR
;
A
#
# COMPACT_ATOMS: atom_id res chain seq x y z
N MET A 1 21.50 46.22 -1.69
CA MET A 1 21.42 44.90 -1.01
C MET A 1 22.68 44.11 -1.33
N SER A 2 23.43 43.68 -0.32
CA SER A 2 24.69 42.94 -0.51
C SER A 2 24.42 41.55 -1.10
N ALA A 3 25.21 41.16 -2.11
CA ALA A 3 25.16 39.83 -2.75
C ALA A 3 25.32 38.65 -1.77
N LYS A 4 25.73 38.92 -0.52
CA LYS A 4 25.75 37.94 0.57
C LYS A 4 24.35 37.58 1.06
N ILE A 5 23.38 38.51 1.09
CA ILE A 5 22.02 38.27 1.60
C ILE A 5 21.19 37.43 0.62
N LEU A 6 21.41 37.61 -0.69
CA LEU A 6 20.72 36.86 -1.76
C LEU A 6 21.09 35.36 -1.77
N LYS A 7 22.33 35.01 -1.36
CA LYS A 7 22.79 33.61 -1.26
C LYS A 7 22.13 32.83 -0.12
N TRP A 8 21.75 33.50 0.97
CA TRP A 8 21.05 32.85 2.10
C TRP A 8 19.57 32.64 1.82
N MET A 9 18.93 33.53 1.04
CA MET A 9 17.52 33.40 0.68
C MET A 9 17.26 32.23 -0.30
N GLY A 10 18.18 31.95 -1.23
CA GLY A 10 18.04 30.82 -2.16
C GLY A 10 18.18 29.44 -1.50
N LEU A 11 18.92 29.33 -0.39
CA LEU A 11 19.10 28.09 0.37
C LEU A 11 17.89 27.78 1.27
N MET A 12 17.17 28.82 1.74
CA MET A 12 15.97 28.65 2.54
C MET A 12 14.72 28.35 1.71
N LEU A 13 14.69 28.77 0.44
CA LEU A 13 13.54 28.51 -0.44
C LEU A 13 13.48 27.06 -0.95
N SER A 14 14.63 26.39 -1.11
CA SER A 14 14.70 24.98 -1.52
C SER A 14 14.51 23.97 -0.37
N ALA A 15 14.59 24.42 0.89
CA ALA A 15 14.16 23.64 2.05
C ALA A 15 12.64 23.70 2.28
N ALA A 16 11.94 24.67 1.67
CA ALA A 16 10.52 24.93 1.87
C ALA A 16 9.58 24.15 0.92
N VAL A 17 10.13 23.38 -0.04
CA VAL A 17 9.35 22.52 -0.96
C VAL A 17 9.51 21.03 -0.62
N ALA A 18 10.11 20.70 0.52
CA ALA A 18 10.04 19.35 1.08
C ALA A 18 8.62 19.15 1.63
N GLY A 19 7.71 18.68 0.79
CA GLY A 19 6.44 18.13 1.27
C GLY A 19 6.74 17.02 2.28
N SER A 20 5.90 16.90 3.30
CA SER A 20 5.93 15.75 4.20
C SER A 20 5.67 14.49 3.36
N ALA A 21 6.68 13.62 3.18
CA ALA A 21 6.39 12.28 2.72
C ALA A 21 5.68 11.56 3.86
N HIS A 22 4.55 10.94 3.56
CA HIS A 22 3.73 10.27 4.56
C HIS A 22 4.13 8.79 4.60
N ALA A 23 4.17 8.18 5.79
CA ALA A 23 4.33 6.73 5.89
C ALA A 23 3.15 6.01 5.22
N GLY A 24 3.38 4.74 4.85
CA GLY A 24 2.69 3.98 3.82
C GLY A 24 1.16 4.02 3.77
N ALA A 25 0.63 3.47 2.69
CA ALA A 25 -0.79 3.22 2.48
C ALA A 25 -1.06 1.72 2.43
N ILE A 26 -2.20 1.30 2.95
CA ILE A 26 -2.61 -0.10 2.95
C ILE A 26 -4.05 -0.22 2.49
N PHE A 27 -4.30 -1.16 1.58
CA PHE A 27 -5.62 -1.64 1.21
C PHE A 27 -5.72 -3.12 1.57
N ILE A 28 -6.74 -3.49 2.33
CA ILE A 28 -7.01 -4.87 2.72
C ILE A 28 -8.38 -5.23 2.19
N THR A 29 -8.48 -6.40 1.58
CA THR A 29 -9.74 -6.93 1.11
C THR A 29 -9.90 -8.39 1.47
N GLY A 30 -11.15 -8.73 1.78
CA GLY A 30 -11.63 -10.08 1.97
C GLY A 30 -11.81 -10.83 0.65
N HIS A 31 -11.45 -10.24 -0.49
CA HIS A 31 -11.53 -10.86 -1.80
C HIS A 31 -10.19 -11.47 -2.24
N ASP A 32 -10.29 -12.51 -3.06
CA ASP A 32 -9.22 -13.14 -3.84
C ASP A 32 -9.30 -12.66 -5.31
N SER A 33 -9.51 -11.35 -5.50
CA SER A 33 -9.74 -10.71 -6.80
C SER A 33 -8.67 -11.02 -7.85
N ASP A 34 -7.46 -11.34 -7.40
CA ASP A 34 -6.32 -11.76 -8.20
C ASP A 34 -6.42 -13.18 -8.76
N GLU A 35 -7.05 -14.11 -8.03
CA GLU A 35 -7.38 -15.45 -8.54
C GLU A 35 -8.55 -15.42 -9.52
N HIS A 36 -9.47 -14.47 -9.32
CA HIS A 36 -10.63 -14.26 -10.19
C HIS A 36 -10.37 -13.29 -11.36
N ASN A 37 -9.15 -12.79 -11.51
CA ASN A 37 -8.74 -11.87 -12.58
C ASN A 37 -9.60 -10.60 -12.66
N ASN A 38 -10.11 -10.12 -11.53
CA ASN A 38 -10.87 -8.88 -11.48
C ASN A 38 -9.90 -7.68 -11.46
N SER A 39 -9.41 -7.35 -12.65
CA SER A 39 -8.49 -6.22 -12.86
C SER A 39 -9.10 -4.89 -12.41
N ALA A 40 -10.42 -4.73 -12.47
CA ALA A 40 -11.08 -3.49 -12.06
C ALA A 40 -11.02 -3.31 -10.53
N TYR A 41 -11.29 -4.38 -9.78
CA TYR A 41 -11.20 -4.36 -8.32
C TYR A 41 -9.76 -4.11 -7.85
N MET A 42 -8.81 -4.87 -8.40
CA MET A 42 -7.38 -4.66 -8.11
C MET A 42 -6.94 -3.23 -8.44
N ALA A 43 -7.39 -2.68 -9.57
CA ALA A 43 -7.08 -1.31 -9.94
C ALA A 43 -7.62 -0.30 -8.92
N ALA A 44 -8.84 -0.48 -8.40
CA ALA A 44 -9.42 0.42 -7.40
C ALA A 44 -8.61 0.44 -6.09
N GLY A 45 -8.21 -0.74 -5.58
CA GLY A 45 -7.36 -0.81 -4.38
C GLY A 45 -5.95 -0.25 -4.62
N LEU A 46 -5.34 -0.53 -5.78
CA LEU A 46 -4.05 0.04 -6.17
C LEU A 46 -4.13 1.56 -6.37
N ASP A 47 -5.21 2.07 -6.94
CA ASP A 47 -5.46 3.49 -7.14
C ASP A 47 -5.59 4.20 -5.78
N PHE A 48 -6.29 3.58 -4.83
CA PHE A 48 -6.40 4.09 -3.48
C PHE A 48 -5.02 4.23 -2.81
N VAL A 49 -4.20 3.18 -2.79
CA VAL A 49 -2.91 3.27 -2.07
C VAL A 49 -1.93 4.25 -2.73
N ASN A 50 -1.93 4.31 -4.08
CA ASN A 50 -1.01 5.17 -4.81
C ASN A 50 -1.48 6.63 -4.92
N PHE A 51 -2.78 6.88 -5.06
CA PHE A 51 -3.34 8.20 -5.38
C PHE A 51 -4.39 8.67 -4.37
N GLY A 52 -5.04 7.76 -3.66
CA GLY A 52 -6.14 8.05 -2.72
C GLY A 52 -7.51 8.19 -3.36
N THR A 53 -7.59 8.01 -4.69
CA THR A 53 -8.80 8.11 -5.49
C THR A 53 -8.58 7.36 -6.79
N ALA A 54 -9.65 7.08 -7.52
CA ALA A 54 -9.58 6.45 -8.83
C ALA A 54 -8.64 7.20 -9.79
N SER A 55 -7.87 6.46 -10.56
CA SER A 55 -6.93 6.99 -11.55
C SER A 55 -7.22 6.40 -12.93
N THR A 56 -6.62 7.03 -13.94
CA THR A 56 -6.70 6.55 -15.33
C THR A 56 -5.46 5.74 -15.68
N ALA A 57 -5.49 4.98 -16.77
CA ALA A 57 -4.31 4.26 -17.25
C ALA A 57 -3.08 5.19 -17.45
N ALA A 58 -3.29 6.43 -17.87
CA ALA A 58 -2.23 7.43 -17.99
C ALA A 58 -1.65 7.82 -16.62
N GLY A 59 -2.50 7.96 -15.59
CA GLY A 59 -2.05 8.25 -14.22
C GLY A 59 -1.36 7.06 -13.53
N ARG A 60 -1.73 5.83 -13.91
CA ARG A 60 -1.10 4.59 -13.43
C ARG A 60 0.24 4.30 -14.10
N SER A 61 0.47 4.87 -15.29
CA SER A 61 1.70 4.65 -16.05
C SER A 61 2.95 5.00 -15.23
N GLY A 62 3.89 4.07 -15.17
CA GLY A 62 5.12 4.20 -14.39
C GLY A 62 5.00 3.80 -12.92
N LYS A 63 3.80 3.48 -12.41
CA LYS A 63 3.63 2.86 -11.09
C LYS A 63 3.95 1.37 -11.13
N THR A 64 4.69 0.94 -10.12
CA THR A 64 5.28 -0.40 -10.04
C THR A 64 4.70 -1.20 -8.89
N VAL A 65 4.37 -2.46 -9.15
CA VAL A 65 3.79 -3.40 -8.19
C VAL A 65 4.67 -4.63 -8.06
N GLY A 66 5.15 -4.90 -6.85
CA GLY A 66 5.77 -6.17 -6.49
C GLY A 66 4.70 -7.13 -6.00
N TYR A 67 4.29 -8.09 -6.83
CA TYR A 67 3.28 -9.09 -6.48
C TYR A 67 3.93 -10.31 -5.84
N ILE A 68 3.63 -10.53 -4.57
CA ILE A 68 3.98 -11.72 -3.79
C ILE A 68 2.80 -12.67 -3.86
N GLY A 69 2.98 -13.82 -4.48
CA GLY A 69 1.95 -14.84 -4.57
C GLY A 69 2.48 -16.05 -5.32
N VAL A 70 1.61 -16.96 -5.71
CA VAL A 70 1.98 -17.99 -6.68
C VAL A 70 1.75 -17.49 -8.10
N ASN A 71 2.64 -17.88 -9.01
CA ASN A 71 2.49 -17.47 -10.40
C ASN A 71 1.41 -18.32 -11.05
N LEU A 72 0.15 -17.90 -10.94
CA LEU A 72 -0.96 -18.47 -11.70
C LEU A 72 -1.01 -17.91 -13.13
N GLY A 73 -0.03 -17.08 -13.53
CA GLY A 73 0.07 -16.43 -14.85
C GLY A 73 -0.95 -15.31 -15.07
N SER A 74 -2.13 -15.41 -14.47
CA SER A 74 -3.26 -14.51 -14.70
C SER A 74 -3.23 -13.27 -13.81
N SER A 75 -2.76 -13.38 -12.56
CA SER A 75 -2.77 -12.27 -11.59
C SER A 75 -1.83 -11.09 -11.96
N PRO A 76 -0.53 -11.30 -12.31
CA PRO A 76 0.31 -10.19 -12.79
C PRO A 76 -0.19 -9.60 -14.12
N SER A 77 -0.87 -10.42 -14.94
CA SER A 77 -1.46 -9.98 -16.21
C SER A 77 -2.65 -9.04 -15.98
N ALA A 78 -3.45 -9.27 -14.94
CA ALA A 78 -4.56 -8.39 -14.58
C ALA A 78 -4.09 -7.04 -13.97
N ILE A 79 -2.98 -7.03 -13.23
CA ILE A 79 -2.35 -5.79 -12.75
C ILE A 79 -1.81 -4.97 -13.93
N THR A 80 -1.15 -5.63 -14.89
CA THR A 80 -0.62 -4.96 -16.07
C THR A 80 -1.71 -4.47 -17.03
N SER A 81 -2.80 -5.21 -17.20
CA SER A 81 -3.96 -4.77 -17.99
C SER A 81 -4.66 -3.55 -17.37
N ALA A 82 -4.59 -3.39 -16.04
CA ALA A 82 -5.06 -2.19 -15.35
C ALA A 82 -4.19 -0.94 -15.58
N GLY A 83 -2.98 -1.08 -16.15
CA GLY A 83 -2.08 0.03 -16.50
C GLY A 83 -0.87 0.20 -15.57
N TYR A 84 -0.62 -0.76 -14.68
CA TYR A 84 0.57 -0.79 -13.81
C TYR A 84 1.68 -1.64 -14.41
N SER A 85 2.91 -1.47 -13.92
CA SER A 85 4.00 -2.41 -14.16
C SER A 85 4.07 -3.41 -13.01
N ALA A 86 4.00 -4.72 -13.29
CA ALA A 86 4.03 -5.75 -12.24
C ALA A 86 5.26 -6.67 -12.36
N SER A 87 5.84 -7.01 -11.22
CA SER A 87 6.88 -8.03 -11.09
C SER A 87 6.44 -9.11 -10.11
N PHE A 88 6.64 -10.37 -10.49
CA PHE A 88 6.24 -11.52 -9.69
C PHE A 88 7.34 -11.97 -8.72
N PHE A 89 6.94 -12.33 -7.50
CA PHE A 89 7.78 -12.89 -6.45
C PHE A 89 7.11 -14.08 -5.78
N ASN A 90 7.89 -15.15 -5.56
CA ASN A 90 7.41 -16.32 -4.84
C ASN A 90 7.09 -15.98 -3.38
N PRO A 91 6.08 -16.62 -2.76
CA PRO A 91 5.64 -16.30 -1.42
C PRO A 91 6.47 -17.10 -0.39
N ASN A 92 7.79 -17.01 -0.50
CA ASN A 92 8.76 -17.58 0.43
C ASN A 92 9.68 -16.48 0.97
N ALA A 93 10.47 -16.76 2.01
CA ALA A 93 11.30 -15.75 2.66
C ALA A 93 12.20 -14.96 1.69
N ALA A 94 12.79 -15.63 0.70
CA ALA A 94 13.66 -14.98 -0.28
C ALA A 94 12.88 -14.09 -1.25
N GLY A 95 11.73 -14.56 -1.75
CA GLY A 95 10.88 -13.79 -2.66
C GLY A 95 10.24 -12.58 -1.98
N ILE A 96 9.75 -12.74 -0.74
CA ILE A 96 9.23 -11.65 0.09
C ILE A 96 10.31 -10.59 0.32
N ALA A 97 11.51 -11.00 0.74
CA ALA A 97 12.62 -10.07 0.93
C ALA A 97 13.00 -9.33 -0.35
N ALA A 98 13.00 -10.02 -1.50
CA ALA A 98 13.29 -9.41 -2.79
C ALA A 98 12.21 -8.40 -3.22
N ALA A 99 10.92 -8.70 -3.02
CA ALA A 99 9.82 -7.78 -3.29
C ALA A 99 9.96 -6.51 -2.44
N LEU A 100 10.17 -6.65 -1.13
CA LEU A 100 10.26 -5.52 -0.20
C LEU A 100 11.53 -4.67 -0.40
N ALA A 101 12.61 -5.25 -0.92
CA ALA A 101 13.84 -4.53 -1.24
C ALA A 101 13.86 -3.96 -2.67
N GLY A 102 12.91 -4.34 -3.52
CA GLY A 102 12.92 -4.03 -4.96
C GLY A 102 12.55 -2.59 -5.32
N GLY A 103 12.13 -1.77 -4.35
CA GLY A 103 11.78 -0.37 -4.57
C GLY A 103 10.47 -0.16 -5.33
N PHE A 104 9.52 -1.08 -5.21
CA PHE A 104 8.18 -0.95 -5.80
C PHE A 104 7.37 0.15 -5.09
N ASP A 105 6.46 0.81 -5.82
CA ASP A 105 5.52 1.77 -5.22
C ASP A 105 4.53 1.05 -4.29
N THR A 106 4.10 -0.15 -4.70
CA THR A 106 3.20 -1.01 -3.94
C THR A 106 3.70 -2.45 -3.93
N VAL A 107 3.63 -3.10 -2.78
CA VAL A 107 3.78 -4.55 -2.67
C VAL A 107 2.40 -5.14 -2.45
N MET A 108 2.02 -6.05 -3.32
CA MET A 108 0.74 -6.72 -3.28
C MET A 108 0.94 -8.16 -2.78
N VAL A 109 0.22 -8.55 -1.74
CA VAL A 109 0.18 -9.92 -1.24
C VAL A 109 -1.08 -10.57 -1.78
N GLY A 110 -0.90 -11.52 -2.69
CA GLY A 110 -1.98 -12.22 -3.39
C GLY A 110 -2.51 -13.44 -2.63
N SER A 111 -3.65 -13.96 -3.07
CA SER A 111 -4.35 -15.12 -2.50
C SER A 111 -3.77 -16.47 -2.95
N GLY A 112 -4.27 -17.59 -2.40
CA GLY A 112 -4.25 -18.89 -3.08
C GLY A 112 -3.90 -20.18 -2.31
N GLY A 113 -4.03 -20.24 -0.99
CA GLY A 113 -4.14 -21.51 -0.25
C GLY A 113 -2.83 -22.07 0.30
N PHE A 114 -1.82 -21.25 0.63
CA PHE A 114 -0.48 -21.77 0.97
C PHE A 114 -0.10 -21.62 2.45
N SER A 115 -0.13 -22.74 3.18
CA SER A 115 0.36 -22.79 4.57
C SER A 115 1.85 -22.44 4.69
N SER A 116 2.64 -22.68 3.64
CA SER A 116 4.04 -22.27 3.57
C SER A 116 4.23 -20.76 3.38
N ALA A 117 3.30 -20.08 2.68
CA ALA A 117 3.34 -18.63 2.51
C ALA A 117 3.02 -17.92 3.83
N GLN A 118 2.03 -18.41 4.57
CA GLN A 118 1.60 -17.84 5.83
C GLN A 118 2.76 -17.67 6.84
N SER A 119 3.50 -18.75 7.10
CA SER A 119 4.64 -18.70 8.03
C SER A 119 5.77 -17.78 7.53
N ALA A 120 5.99 -17.72 6.22
CA ALA A 120 6.98 -16.83 5.62
C ALA A 120 6.58 -15.35 5.71
N LEU A 121 5.29 -15.05 5.47
CA LEU A 121 4.72 -13.72 5.65
C LEU A 121 4.85 -13.27 7.11
N ALA A 122 4.36 -14.09 8.05
CA ALA A 122 4.45 -13.79 9.48
C ALA A 122 5.92 -13.59 9.93
N GLY A 123 6.83 -14.44 9.44
CA GLY A 123 8.27 -14.31 9.70
C GLY A 123 8.90 -13.03 9.11
N ALA A 124 8.27 -12.41 8.12
CA ALA A 124 8.72 -11.19 7.47
C ALA A 124 8.05 -9.90 8.00
N ALA A 125 7.26 -9.97 9.08
CA ALA A 125 6.50 -8.83 9.61
C ALA A 125 7.35 -7.56 9.83
N ALA A 126 8.58 -7.73 10.34
CA ALA A 126 9.51 -6.61 10.53
C ALA A 126 9.97 -5.97 9.21
N GLN A 127 10.11 -6.75 8.15
CA GLN A 127 10.48 -6.25 6.82
C GLN A 127 9.31 -5.49 6.20
N PHE A 128 8.08 -6.00 6.32
CA PHE A 128 6.87 -5.28 5.92
C PHE A 128 6.74 -3.94 6.64
N ALA A 129 6.91 -3.93 7.97
CA ALA A 129 6.90 -2.70 8.76
C ALA A 129 7.98 -1.70 8.30
N THR A 130 9.18 -2.19 8.00
CA THR A 130 10.29 -1.34 7.51
C THR A 130 9.95 -0.73 6.15
N TYR A 131 9.50 -1.54 5.19
CA TYR A 131 9.09 -1.08 3.87
C TYR A 131 7.93 -0.08 3.94
N PHE A 132 6.91 -0.38 4.73
CA PHE A 132 5.74 0.48 4.93
C PHE A 132 6.11 1.83 5.54
N ASN A 133 6.93 1.82 6.60
CA ASN A 133 7.41 3.03 7.26
C ASN A 133 8.40 3.84 6.40
N ALA A 134 8.99 3.22 5.36
CA ALA A 134 9.79 3.91 4.35
C ALA A 134 8.93 4.55 3.23
N GLY A 135 7.60 4.51 3.35
CA GLY A 135 6.67 5.08 2.37
C GLY A 135 6.13 4.08 1.34
N GLY A 136 6.51 2.81 1.46
CA GLY A 136 5.98 1.74 0.60
C GLY A 136 4.50 1.47 0.89
N SER A 137 3.73 1.17 -0.15
CA SER A 137 2.31 0.82 -0.02
C SER A 137 2.07 -0.69 -0.03
N LEU A 138 1.03 -1.14 0.64
CA LEU A 138 0.59 -2.54 0.70
C LEU A 138 -0.81 -2.70 0.11
N TYR A 139 -0.98 -3.71 -0.73
CA TYR A 139 -2.29 -4.24 -1.11
C TYR A 139 -2.32 -5.67 -0.59
N VAL A 140 -3.36 -6.06 0.15
CA VAL A 140 -3.50 -7.43 0.67
C VAL A 140 -4.83 -8.01 0.23
N ASN A 141 -4.78 -9.02 -0.65
CA ASN A 141 -5.91 -9.92 -0.87
C ASN A 141 -6.03 -10.92 0.29
N THR A 142 -7.21 -11.50 0.44
CA THR A 142 -7.42 -12.58 1.40
C THR A 142 -6.91 -13.90 0.84
N ASP A 143 -6.67 -14.86 1.72
CA ASP A 143 -6.52 -16.26 1.34
C ASP A 143 -7.66 -17.11 1.93
N GLN A 144 -8.08 -18.15 1.21
CA GLN A 144 -9.14 -19.04 1.65
C GLN A 144 -8.66 -19.92 2.81
N GLY A 145 -9.43 -19.96 3.91
CA GLY A 145 -9.22 -20.97 4.96
C GLY A 145 -8.26 -20.57 6.08
N PHE A 146 -7.55 -19.44 5.96
CA PHE A 146 -6.58 -19.00 6.97
C PHE A 146 -7.12 -17.96 7.98
N GLY A 147 -8.15 -17.20 7.59
CA GLY A 147 -8.74 -16.16 8.43
C GLY A 147 -7.70 -15.17 8.97
N GLN A 148 -7.76 -14.85 10.26
CA GLN A 148 -6.85 -13.88 10.91
C GLN A 148 -5.38 -14.18 10.66
N SER A 149 -5.01 -15.45 10.68
CA SER A 149 -3.62 -15.88 10.65
C SER A 149 -2.92 -15.63 9.31
N TRP A 150 -3.69 -15.29 8.26
CA TRP A 150 -3.16 -14.80 6.99
C TRP A 150 -2.53 -13.41 7.11
N TYR A 151 -3.06 -12.56 7.99
CA TYR A 151 -2.72 -11.15 8.09
C TYR A 151 -1.66 -10.85 9.17
N ASP A 152 -1.13 -11.87 9.84
CA ASP A 152 -0.20 -11.73 10.98
C ASP A 152 1.16 -11.09 10.62
N PHE A 153 1.39 -10.76 9.34
CA PHE A 153 2.56 -10.03 8.86
C PHE A 153 2.40 -8.49 8.93
N VAL A 154 1.20 -8.00 9.23
CA VAL A 154 0.92 -6.60 9.56
C VAL A 154 0.30 -6.50 10.95
N PRO A 155 0.31 -5.32 11.59
CA PRO A 155 -0.40 -5.15 12.85
C PRO A 155 -1.90 -5.47 12.72
N SER A 156 -2.54 -5.80 13.83
CA SER A 156 -3.99 -6.00 13.84
C SER A 156 -4.71 -4.69 13.47
N PHE A 157 -5.69 -4.82 12.61
CA PHE A 157 -6.63 -3.78 12.19
C PHE A 157 -8.07 -4.15 12.59
N GLY A 158 -8.25 -5.16 13.45
CA GLY A 158 -9.53 -5.78 13.75
C GLY A 158 -9.41 -7.31 13.82
N THR A 159 -10.56 -7.97 13.85
CA THR A 159 -10.68 -9.43 13.78
C THR A 159 -11.10 -9.83 12.37
N THR A 160 -10.38 -10.77 11.78
CA THR A 160 -10.76 -11.39 10.51
C THR A 160 -11.56 -12.65 10.75
N THR A 161 -12.76 -12.70 10.21
CA THR A 161 -13.61 -13.89 10.21
C THR A 161 -13.57 -14.56 8.85
N ASN A 162 -13.09 -15.80 8.81
CA ASN A 162 -13.06 -16.59 7.59
C ASN A 162 -14.49 -16.98 7.18
N ASN A 163 -14.80 -16.80 5.90
CA ASN A 163 -16.01 -17.28 5.25
C ASN A 163 -15.66 -17.70 3.81
N THR A 164 -16.64 -18.08 3.01
CA THR A 164 -16.53 -18.14 1.55
C THR A 164 -17.89 -17.77 0.98
N ILE A 165 -17.93 -16.69 0.21
CA ILE A 165 -19.12 -16.20 -0.47
C ILE A 165 -18.81 -16.02 -1.95
N SER A 166 -19.62 -16.62 -2.80
CA SER A 166 -19.49 -16.54 -4.26
C SER A 166 -20.83 -16.20 -4.93
N THR A 167 -21.66 -15.40 -4.25
CA THR A 167 -23.00 -15.02 -4.69
C THR A 167 -23.03 -13.53 -5.00
N SER A 168 -23.50 -13.12 -6.17
CA SER A 168 -23.67 -11.70 -6.51
C SER A 168 -24.88 -11.08 -5.80
N GLY A 169 -24.88 -9.76 -5.67
CA GLY A 169 -25.93 -8.96 -5.02
C GLY A 169 -25.82 -8.98 -3.51
N VAL A 170 -24.61 -9.18 -2.98
CA VAL A 170 -24.37 -9.35 -1.55
C VAL A 170 -23.33 -8.41 -0.98
N PHE A 171 -22.64 -7.69 -1.85
CA PHE A 171 -21.66 -6.69 -1.49
C PHE A 171 -22.10 -5.34 -2.01
N ALA A 172 -21.81 -4.29 -1.25
CA ALA A 172 -22.03 -2.93 -1.69
C ALA A 172 -20.80 -2.07 -1.44
N PRO A 173 -20.35 -1.29 -2.44
CA PRO A 173 -19.37 -0.27 -2.22
C PRO A 173 -19.96 0.83 -1.33
N THR A 174 -19.18 1.32 -0.38
CA THR A 174 -19.54 2.53 0.37
C THR A 174 -19.32 3.77 -0.50
N THR A 175 -19.76 4.95 -0.03
CA THR A 175 -19.42 6.23 -0.70
C THR A 175 -17.91 6.40 -0.90
N ALA A 176 -17.09 5.94 0.04
CA ALA A 176 -15.64 5.97 -0.10
C ALA A 176 -15.14 4.95 -1.15
N GLY A 177 -15.76 3.77 -1.21
CA GLY A 177 -15.48 2.76 -2.23
C GLY A 177 -15.75 3.27 -3.64
N LEU A 178 -16.89 3.94 -3.85
CA LEU A 178 -17.21 4.62 -5.10
C LEU A 178 -16.14 5.66 -5.47
N GLY A 179 -15.59 6.38 -4.48
CA GLY A 179 -14.55 7.39 -4.67
C GLY A 179 -13.19 6.84 -5.13
N ILE A 180 -12.95 5.54 -4.95
CA ILE A 180 -11.74 4.84 -5.43
C ILE A 180 -12.03 3.97 -6.66
N GLY A 181 -13.26 3.97 -7.16
CA GLY A 181 -13.66 3.26 -8.38
C GLY A 181 -14.26 1.86 -8.16
N LEU A 182 -14.57 1.47 -6.93
CA LEU A 182 -15.42 0.30 -6.69
C LEU A 182 -16.85 0.62 -7.15
N THR A 183 -17.52 -0.34 -7.78
CA THR A 183 -18.92 -0.24 -8.20
C THR A 183 -19.60 -1.58 -7.89
N ASP A 184 -20.93 -1.61 -7.75
CA ASP A 184 -21.66 -2.85 -7.43
C ASP A 184 -21.27 -4.01 -8.38
N PRO A 185 -21.24 -3.82 -9.72
CA PRO A 185 -20.82 -4.90 -10.62
C PRO A 185 -19.37 -5.35 -10.44
N VAL A 186 -18.50 -4.49 -9.90
CA VAL A 186 -17.09 -4.82 -9.66
C VAL A 186 -16.93 -5.62 -8.38
N VAL A 187 -17.60 -5.25 -7.29
CA VAL A 187 -17.51 -5.96 -6.00
C VAL A 187 -18.27 -7.28 -6.03
N ASP A 188 -19.41 -7.36 -6.72
CA ASP A 188 -20.22 -8.59 -6.84
C ASP A 188 -19.62 -9.64 -7.80
N ALA A 189 -18.58 -9.28 -8.56
CA ALA A 189 -17.88 -10.19 -9.46
C ALA A 189 -16.78 -11.01 -8.75
N ASP A 190 -16.46 -10.67 -7.51
CA ASP A 190 -15.39 -11.32 -6.75
C ASP A 190 -15.90 -12.26 -5.66
N ILE A 191 -15.15 -13.34 -5.43
CA ILE A 191 -15.38 -14.22 -4.29
C ILE A 191 -14.79 -13.57 -3.04
N THR A 192 -15.47 -13.70 -1.91
CA THR A 192 -14.99 -13.21 -0.61
C THR A 192 -14.69 -14.38 0.29
N HIS A 193 -13.51 -14.40 0.91
CA HIS A 193 -13.16 -15.35 1.96
C HIS A 193 -13.08 -14.76 3.37
N SER A 194 -13.19 -13.44 3.52
CA SER A 194 -13.14 -12.83 4.85
C SER A 194 -14.07 -11.63 5.01
N PHE A 195 -14.59 -11.44 6.21
CA PHE A 195 -15.10 -10.13 6.69
C PHE A 195 -14.31 -9.72 7.91
N TYR A 196 -14.46 -8.44 8.26
CA TYR A 196 -13.71 -7.85 9.35
C TYR A 196 -14.62 -7.26 10.41
N ASP A 197 -14.22 -7.45 11.64
CA ASP A 197 -14.90 -6.97 12.83
C ASP A 197 -13.99 -6.04 13.63
N GLY A 198 -14.56 -4.99 14.22
CA GLY A 198 -13.80 -4.05 15.07
C GLY A 198 -12.72 -3.27 14.31
N VAL A 199 -12.89 -3.04 13.01
CA VAL A 199 -12.00 -2.18 12.23
C VAL A 199 -11.98 -0.78 12.84
N ASP A 200 -10.78 -0.27 13.16
CA ASP A 200 -10.62 1.06 13.74
C ASP A 200 -10.88 2.14 12.69
N THR A 201 -12.14 2.57 12.62
CA THR A 201 -12.59 3.60 11.66
C THR A 201 -12.05 5.01 11.95
N SER A 202 -11.31 5.21 13.05
CA SER A 202 -10.56 6.45 13.27
C SER A 202 -9.27 6.50 12.43
N LEU A 203 -8.79 5.33 11.97
CA LEU A 203 -7.61 5.19 11.12
C LEU A 203 -7.95 4.69 9.72
N PHE A 204 -8.89 3.76 9.60
CA PHE A 204 -9.23 3.08 8.37
C PHE A 204 -10.55 3.59 7.79
N THR A 205 -10.58 3.72 6.47
CA THR A 205 -11.80 3.98 5.70
C THR A 205 -12.34 2.66 5.17
N ILE A 206 -13.62 2.39 5.40
CA ILE A 206 -14.32 1.22 4.86
C ILE A 206 -14.78 1.54 3.43
N PHE A 207 -14.37 0.71 2.47
CA PHE A 207 -14.69 0.85 1.05
C PHE A 207 -15.81 -0.06 0.59
N GLU A 208 -16.01 -1.17 1.28
CA GLU A 208 -17.02 -2.16 0.91
C GLU A 208 -17.53 -2.88 2.15
N VAL A 209 -18.82 -3.21 2.13
CA VAL A 209 -19.50 -3.99 3.16
C VAL A 209 -20.33 -5.10 2.54
N THR A 210 -20.67 -6.11 3.35
CA THR A 210 -21.79 -7.00 3.05
C THR A 210 -23.10 -6.19 3.08
N ASP A 211 -23.94 -6.34 2.07
CA ASP A 211 -25.23 -5.65 1.92
C ASP A 211 -26.33 -6.62 1.49
N SER A 212 -26.49 -7.69 2.25
CA SER A 212 -27.59 -8.63 2.04
C SER A 212 -28.11 -9.22 3.35
N PRO A 213 -29.44 -9.24 3.56
CA PRO A 213 -30.05 -9.84 4.74
C PRO A 213 -29.81 -11.35 4.81
N THR A 214 -29.41 -12.00 3.71
CA THR A 214 -29.00 -13.41 3.68
C THR A 214 -27.75 -13.66 4.57
N PHE A 215 -26.97 -12.62 4.87
CA PHE A 215 -25.82 -12.70 5.79
C PHE A 215 -26.20 -12.57 7.26
N GLY A 216 -27.48 -12.41 7.58
CA GLY A 216 -27.96 -12.37 8.96
C GLY A 216 -27.20 -11.36 9.81
N ASN A 217 -26.56 -11.82 10.89
CA ASN A 217 -25.78 -10.99 11.80
C ASN A 217 -24.50 -10.41 11.19
N ASN A 218 -24.10 -10.89 10.01
CA ASN A 218 -22.94 -10.41 9.27
C ASN A 218 -23.33 -9.37 8.21
N ASN A 219 -24.56 -8.89 8.16
CA ASN A 219 -24.95 -7.77 7.29
C ASN A 219 -24.28 -6.46 7.74
N GLY A 220 -23.72 -5.69 6.81
CA GLY A 220 -23.00 -4.44 7.07
C GLY A 220 -21.56 -4.62 7.57
N LYS A 221 -20.99 -5.83 7.52
CA LYS A 221 -19.61 -6.09 7.93
C LYS A 221 -18.64 -5.59 6.84
N PRO A 222 -17.55 -4.90 7.21
CA PRO A 222 -16.49 -4.56 6.26
C PRO A 222 -15.95 -5.78 5.51
N VAL A 223 -15.77 -5.61 4.20
CA VAL A 223 -15.13 -6.57 3.28
C VAL A 223 -13.88 -5.96 2.65
N ALA A 224 -13.85 -4.63 2.49
CA ALA A 224 -12.66 -3.93 2.03
C ALA A 224 -12.49 -2.61 2.77
N PHE A 225 -11.26 -2.31 3.15
CA PHE A 225 -10.94 -1.08 3.87
C PHE A 225 -9.46 -0.75 3.69
N GLY A 226 -9.08 0.47 4.05
CA GLY A 226 -7.70 0.89 3.93
C GLY A 226 -7.43 2.22 4.58
N ALA A 227 -6.15 2.54 4.65
CA ALA A 227 -5.65 3.77 5.24
C ALA A 227 -4.47 4.29 4.43
N ARG A 228 -4.24 5.60 4.50
CA ARG A 228 -3.09 6.26 3.90
C ARG A 228 -2.45 7.13 4.96
N SER A 229 -1.16 7.41 4.78
CA SER A 229 -0.45 8.34 5.66
C SER A 229 -0.40 7.87 7.12
N ILE A 230 -0.26 6.57 7.32
CA ILE A 230 -0.17 5.93 8.64
C ILE A 230 1.17 5.21 8.79
N GLY A 231 1.59 4.96 10.01
CA GLY A 231 2.80 4.19 10.33
C GLY A 231 2.48 2.85 10.98
N ILE A 232 3.50 1.98 11.06
CA ILE A 232 3.51 0.78 11.90
C ILE A 232 4.50 1.01 13.04
N GLY A 233 4.01 1.03 14.28
CA GLY A 233 4.83 1.28 15.46
C GLY A 233 4.12 0.93 16.76
N GLY A 234 4.86 0.77 17.85
CA GLY A 234 4.27 0.57 19.19
C GLY A 234 3.33 -0.65 19.32
N GLY A 235 3.41 -1.63 18.41
CA GLY A 235 2.53 -2.80 18.38
C GLY A 235 1.25 -2.64 17.54
N GLY A 236 1.08 -1.54 16.81
CA GLY A 236 -0.13 -1.25 16.04
C GLY A 236 0.10 -0.38 14.81
N PHE A 237 -1.00 -0.10 14.11
CA PHE A 237 -1.04 1.04 13.20
C PHE A 237 -1.15 2.33 14.01
N THR A 238 -0.41 3.35 13.58
CA THR A 238 -0.40 4.65 14.23
C THR A 238 -0.80 5.72 13.24
N GLY A 239 -1.83 6.51 13.59
CA GLY A 239 -2.17 7.73 12.87
C GLY A 239 -1.14 8.84 13.10
N GLY A 240 -1.21 9.87 12.25
CA GLY A 240 -0.25 10.97 12.25
C GLY A 240 0.99 10.63 11.41
N THR A 241 1.49 11.62 10.70
CA THR A 241 2.52 11.47 9.66
C THR A 241 3.90 11.20 10.26
N PRO A 242 4.47 9.98 10.16
CA PRO A 242 5.92 9.85 10.21
C PRO A 242 6.43 10.54 8.95
N SER A 243 7.20 11.61 9.11
CA SER A 243 7.84 12.28 7.99
C SER A 243 8.89 11.34 7.40
N VAL A 244 8.64 10.78 6.22
CA VAL A 244 9.68 10.07 5.47
C VAL A 244 10.52 11.14 4.74
N PRO A 245 11.86 11.06 4.71
CA PRO A 245 12.64 11.94 3.86
C PRO A 245 12.39 11.60 2.39
N GLU A 246 11.84 12.55 1.61
CA GLU A 246 11.69 12.38 0.16
C GLU A 246 13.05 12.06 -0.50
N PRO A 247 13.10 11.20 -1.54
CA PRO A 247 14.32 10.97 -2.31
C PRO A 247 14.91 12.27 -2.88
N ALA A 248 14.05 13.21 -3.28
CA ALA A 248 14.46 14.54 -3.70
C ALA A 248 15.14 15.34 -2.57
N THR A 249 14.64 15.23 -1.33
CA THR A 249 15.25 15.84 -0.13
C THR A 249 16.61 15.22 0.17
N LEU A 250 16.78 13.91 -0.01
CA LEU A 250 18.09 13.24 0.13
C LEU A 250 19.08 13.70 -0.96
N VAL A 251 18.63 13.84 -2.21
CA VAL A 251 19.46 14.36 -3.32
C VAL A 251 19.84 15.82 -3.08
N LEU A 252 18.90 16.67 -2.68
CA LEU A 252 19.15 18.07 -2.31
C LEU A 252 20.11 18.17 -1.13
N MET A 253 19.97 17.32 -0.12
CA MET A 253 20.89 17.25 1.02
C MET A 253 22.29 16.81 0.58
N GLY A 254 22.39 15.80 -0.30
CA GLY A 254 23.65 15.36 -0.89
C GLY A 254 24.35 16.47 -1.68
N ILE A 255 23.61 17.20 -2.53
CA ILE A 255 24.12 18.34 -3.30
C ILE A 255 24.54 19.48 -2.36
N ALA A 256 23.76 19.77 -1.31
CA ALA A 256 24.08 20.80 -0.33
C ALA A 256 25.38 20.47 0.43
N LEU A 257 25.57 19.21 0.84
CA LEU A 257 26.78 18.75 1.51
C LEU A 257 28.02 18.81 0.59
N LEU A 258 27.87 18.40 -0.67
CA LEU A 258 28.92 18.52 -1.69
C LEU A 258 29.29 19.98 -1.96
N GLY A 259 28.29 20.86 -2.08
CA GLY A 259 28.48 22.30 -2.21
C GLY A 259 29.21 22.92 -1.02
N TRP A 260 28.91 22.47 0.20
CA TRP A 260 29.57 22.95 1.42
C TRP A 260 31.02 22.45 1.52
N GLY A 261 31.28 21.20 1.15
CA GLY A 261 32.63 20.65 1.04
C GLY A 261 33.51 21.40 0.05
N ALA A 262 32.95 21.75 -1.13
CA ALA A 262 33.64 22.56 -2.13
C ALA A 262 33.91 23.99 -1.63
N ALA A 263 32.94 24.64 -0.99
CA ALA A 263 33.08 25.99 -0.45
C ALA A 263 34.18 26.09 0.62
N ARG A 264 34.33 25.07 1.48
CA ARG A 264 35.41 25.01 2.48
C ARG A 264 36.79 24.90 1.84
N ARG A 265 36.95 24.13 0.76
CA ARG A 265 38.23 24.01 0.03
C ARG A 265 38.63 25.29 -0.70
N TYR A 266 37.67 26.03 -1.24
CA TYR A 266 37.95 27.32 -1.89
C TYR A 266 38.21 28.46 -0.89
N GLY A 267 37.64 28.39 0.31
CA GLY A 267 37.89 29.37 1.37
C GLY A 267 39.31 29.30 1.95
N THR A 268 39.87 28.10 2.11
CA THR A 268 41.23 27.89 2.61
C THR A 268 42.31 28.13 1.55
N ALA A 269 41.99 28.02 0.26
CA ALA A 269 42.93 28.31 -0.84
C ALA A 269 43.15 29.82 -1.09
N ARG A 270 42.31 30.70 -0.54
CA ARG A 270 42.43 32.17 -0.68
C ARG A 270 43.04 32.88 0.53
N SER A 271 43.38 32.14 1.58
CA SER A 271 43.99 32.68 2.81
C SER A 271 45.49 32.35 2.90
N ARG A 272 46.17 32.12 1.77
CA ARG A 272 47.62 32.01 1.66
C ARG A 272 48.13 33.02 0.65
#